data_AF-A0A8X8BS31-F1
#
_entry.id   AF-A0A8X8BS31-F1
#
_cell.length_a   1.000
_cell.length_b   1.000
_cell.length_c   1.000
_cell.angle_alpha   90.00
_cell.angle_beta   90.00
_cell.angle_gamma   90.00
#
_symmetry.space_group_name_H-M   'P 1'
#
loop_
_entity.id
_entity.type
_entity.pdbx_description
1 polymer ?
#
loop_
_entity_poly.entity_id
_entity_poly.type
_entity_poly.pdbx_seq_one_letter_code
_entity_poly.pdbx_strand_id
1 'polypeptide(L)'
;MIAFCIIWIPIFAVFNFAKAKGGILERFRQICSPTPDWGPYLECHRGERYRNQESPQRIQQSKQNKNDLSIVYANDMLMISSPNCDQMRV
;
A
#
# COMPACT_ATOMS: atom_id res chain seq x y z
N MET A 1 -5.12 -41.03 6.30
CA MET A 1 -5.32 -39.88 7.20
C MET A 1 -4.54 -38.66 6.72
N ILE A 2 -3.20 -38.71 6.65
CA ILE A 2 -2.35 -37.57 6.24
C ILE A 2 -2.59 -37.10 4.80
N ALA A 3 -2.67 -38.02 3.84
CA ALA A 3 -2.88 -37.67 2.42
C ALA A 3 -4.19 -36.90 2.18
N PHE A 4 -5.25 -37.24 2.91
CA PHE A 4 -6.52 -36.53 2.86
C PHE A 4 -6.41 -35.12 3.44
N CYS A 5 -5.66 -34.93 4.54
CA CYS A 5 -5.42 -33.59 5.09
C CYS A 5 -4.61 -32.71 4.12
N ILE A 6 -3.60 -33.28 3.47
CA ILE A 6 -2.71 -32.54 2.56
C ILE A 6 -3.43 -32.16 1.27
N ILE A 7 -4.33 -33.01 0.74
CA ILE A 7 -5.01 -32.74 -0.54
C ILE A 7 -6.01 -31.57 -0.44
N TRP A 8 -6.48 -31.21 0.76
CA TRP A 8 -7.33 -30.03 0.93
C TRP A 8 -6.60 -28.72 0.66
N ILE A 9 -5.28 -28.65 0.92
CA ILE A 9 -4.47 -27.44 0.71
C ILE A 9 -4.49 -27.01 -0.78
N PRO A 10 -4.16 -27.88 -1.76
CA PRO A 10 -4.26 -27.50 -3.17
C PRO A 10 -5.70 -27.30 -3.64
N ILE A 11 -6.69 -28.04 -3.10
CA ILE A 11 -8.11 -27.86 -3.46
C ILE A 11 -8.58 -26.43 -3.13
N PHE A 12 -8.29 -25.95 -1.92
CA PHE A 12 -8.62 -24.57 -1.54
C PHE A 12 -7.84 -23.53 -2.34
N ALA A 13 -6.58 -23.81 -2.69
CA ALA A 13 -5.80 -22.90 -3.52
C ALA A 13 -6.43 -22.73 -4.91
N VAL A 14 -6.85 -23.83 -5.56
CA VAL A 14 -7.52 -23.79 -6.87
C VAL A 14 -8.88 -23.11 -6.79
N PHE A 15 -9.66 -23.38 -5.74
CA PHE A 15 -10.96 -22.74 -5.54
C PHE A 15 -10.85 -21.21 -5.40
N ASN A 16 -9.89 -20.74 -4.60
CA ASN A 16 -9.63 -19.30 -4.44
C ASN A 16 -9.10 -18.67 -5.74
N PHE A 17 -8.25 -19.38 -6.47
CA PHE A 17 -7.73 -18.94 -7.76
C PHE A 17 -8.82 -18.80 -8.82
N ALA A 18 -9.78 -19.73 -8.86
CA ALA A 18 -10.92 -19.65 -9.76
C ALA A 18 -11.87 -18.49 -9.41
N LYS A 19 -12.10 -18.23 -8.11
CA LYS A 19 -12.98 -17.15 -7.64
C LYS A 19 -12.41 -15.74 -7.81
N ALA A 20 -11.09 -15.59 -7.81
CA ALA A 20 -10.46 -14.30 -8.09
C ALA A 20 -10.88 -13.80 -9.48
N LYS A 21 -10.91 -12.49 -9.72
CA LYS A 21 -11.18 -11.89 -11.03
C LYS A 21 -9.92 -11.11 -11.44
N GLY A 22 -9.50 -11.20 -12.70
CA GLY A 22 -8.28 -10.54 -13.20
C GLY A 22 -7.29 -11.49 -13.89
N GLY A 23 -6.09 -10.98 -14.22
CA GLY A 23 -5.01 -11.74 -14.86
C GLY A 23 -4.29 -12.71 -13.91
N ILE A 24 -3.62 -13.74 -14.45
CA ILE A 24 -2.99 -14.82 -13.68
C ILE A 24 -2.02 -14.28 -12.60
N LEU A 25 -1.20 -13.28 -12.96
CA LEU A 25 -0.25 -12.61 -12.06
C LEU A 25 -0.93 -11.82 -10.94
N GLU A 26 -2.03 -11.14 -11.25
CA GLU A 26 -2.79 -10.34 -10.28
C GLU A 26 -3.53 -11.23 -9.29
N ARG A 27 -4.10 -12.34 -9.77
CA ARG A 27 -4.69 -13.40 -8.93
C ARG A 27 -3.67 -14.00 -7.97
N PHE A 28 -2.48 -14.34 -8.46
CA PHE A 28 -1.43 -14.91 -7.62
C PHE A 28 -0.99 -13.91 -6.55
N ARG A 29 -0.78 -12.65 -6.93
CA ARG A 29 -0.43 -11.58 -6.00
C ARG A 29 -1.50 -11.38 -4.93
N GLN A 30 -2.78 -11.41 -5.30
CA GLN A 30 -3.89 -11.26 -4.37
C GLN A 30 -4.00 -12.44 -3.38
N ILE A 31 -3.85 -13.67 -3.86
CA ILE A 31 -3.92 -14.87 -3.01
C ILE A 31 -2.74 -14.95 -2.04
N CYS A 32 -1.56 -14.49 -2.46
CA CYS A 32 -0.38 -14.43 -1.60
C CYS A 32 -0.31 -13.16 -0.73
N SER A 33 -1.25 -12.23 -0.89
CA SER A 33 -1.32 -11.02 -0.06
C SER A 33 -2.14 -11.30 1.21
N PRO A 34 -1.66 -10.88 2.39
CA PRO A 34 -2.43 -11.01 3.63
C PRO A 34 -3.70 -10.15 3.56
N THR A 35 -4.79 -10.62 4.19
CA THR A 35 -6.03 -9.83 4.31
C THR A 35 -5.72 -8.55 5.11
N PRO A 36 -6.34 -7.39 4.80
CA PRO A 36 -6.07 -6.13 5.49
C PRO A 36 -6.33 -6.15 7.01
N ASP A 37 -7.27 -6.98 7.49
CA ASP A 37 -7.64 -7.09 8.91
C ASP A 37 -6.68 -7.90 9.79
N TRP A 38 -5.59 -8.45 9.22
CA TRP A 38 -4.59 -9.15 10.02
C TRP A 38 -3.75 -8.16 10.84
N GLY A 39 -3.67 -6.90 10.42
CA GLY A 39 -2.85 -5.85 11.03
C GLY A 39 -3.10 -5.62 12.53
N PRO A 40 -4.32 -5.26 12.97
CA PRO A 40 -4.57 -4.85 14.36
C PRO A 40 -4.37 -5.99 15.38
N TYR A 41 -4.70 -7.23 15.00
CA TYR A 41 -4.50 -8.38 15.89
C TYR A 41 -3.02 -8.77 16.05
N LEU A 42 -2.23 -8.62 14.97
CA LEU A 42 -0.77 -8.78 15.00
C LEU A 42 -0.06 -7.63 15.74
N GLU A 43 -0.60 -6.42 15.71
CA GLU A 43 -0.08 -5.28 16.49
C GLU A 43 -0.28 -5.48 17.99
N CYS A 44 -1.43 -6.03 18.42
CA CYS A 44 -1.72 -6.30 19.83
C CYS A 44 -0.78 -7.35 20.46
N HIS A 45 -0.33 -8.34 19.69
CA HIS A 45 0.56 -9.41 20.16
C HIS A 45 2.00 -9.29 19.66
N ARG A 46 2.34 -8.24 18.91
CA ARG A 46 3.73 -7.93 18.57
C ARG A 46 4.44 -7.49 19.84
N GLY A 47 5.27 -8.37 20.41
CA GLY A 47 6.17 -7.98 21.49
C GLY A 47 7.13 -6.86 21.06
N GLU A 48 7.83 -6.29 22.05
CA GLU A 48 8.74 -5.14 21.89
C GLU A 48 9.82 -5.31 20.79
N ARG A 49 10.16 -6.55 20.40
CA ARG A 49 11.18 -6.87 19.39
C ARG A 49 10.95 -6.20 18.04
N TYR A 50 9.70 -5.98 17.64
CA TYR A 50 9.35 -5.40 16.34
C TYR A 50 8.71 -4.01 16.47
N ARG A 51 8.84 -3.35 17.63
CA ARG A 51 8.24 -2.04 17.89
C ARG A 51 8.74 -0.95 16.94
N ASN A 52 9.97 -1.10 16.45
CA ASN A 52 10.61 -0.17 15.52
C ASN A 52 10.46 -0.58 14.04
N GLN A 53 9.80 -1.71 13.74
CA GLN A 53 9.50 -2.04 12.35
C GLN A 53 8.32 -1.19 11.90
N GLU A 54 8.61 -0.19 11.05
CA GLU A 54 7.56 0.60 10.41
C GLU A 54 6.63 -0.33 9.63
N SER A 55 5.33 -0.19 9.89
CA SER A 55 4.34 -0.92 9.11
C SER A 55 4.44 -0.47 7.64
N PRO A 56 4.21 -1.37 6.66
CA PRO A 56 4.18 -0.99 5.25
C PRO A 56 3.20 0.15 4.97
N GLN A 57 2.18 0.31 5.81
CA GLN A 57 1.19 1.38 5.78
C GLN A 57 1.82 2.73 6.16
N ARG A 58 2.62 2.79 7.23
CA ARG A 58 3.34 4.01 7.65
C ARG A 58 4.37 4.44 6.61
N ILE A 59 5.08 3.49 5.99
CA ILE A 59 6.04 3.77 4.91
C ILE A 59 5.32 4.33 3.67
N GLN A 60 4.14 3.81 3.35
CA GLN A 60 3.32 4.32 2.24
C GLN A 60 2.77 5.72 2.52
N GLN A 61 2.29 5.96 3.75
CA GLN A 61 1.82 7.29 4.19
C GLN A 61 2.96 8.32 4.20
N SER A 62 4.16 7.94 4.65
CA SER A 62 5.31 8.85 4.66
C SER A 62 5.82 9.16 3.25
N LYS A 63 5.72 8.20 2.31
CA LYS A 63 5.92 8.47 0.89
C LYS A 63 4.86 9.43 0.38
N GLN A 64 3.57 9.12 0.54
CA GLN A 64 2.46 9.97 0.09
C GLN A 64 2.61 11.42 0.58
N ASN A 65 2.85 11.59 1.88
CA ASN A 65 3.04 12.90 2.49
C ASN A 65 4.25 13.66 1.92
N LYS A 66 5.37 12.98 1.64
CA LYS A 66 6.53 13.59 0.95
C LYS A 66 6.19 14.04 -0.47
N ASN A 67 5.39 13.25 -1.18
CA ASN A 67 4.91 13.58 -2.53
C ASN A 67 4.01 14.82 -2.49
N ASP A 68 3.10 14.90 -1.52
CA ASP A 68 2.19 16.02 -1.35
C ASP A 68 2.96 17.30 -0.99
N LEU A 69 3.94 17.22 -0.07
CA LEU A 69 4.80 18.36 0.25
C LEU A 69 5.61 18.83 -0.96
N SER A 70 6.19 17.91 -1.75
CA SER A 70 6.98 18.32 -2.92
C SER A 70 6.13 19.04 -3.98
N ILE A 71 4.87 18.65 -4.14
CA ILE A 71 3.91 19.35 -5.01
C ILE A 71 3.60 20.75 -4.48
N VAL A 72 3.38 20.91 -3.16
CA VAL A 72 3.15 22.22 -2.54
C VAL A 72 4.34 23.14 -2.75
N TYR A 73 5.57 22.67 -2.50
CA TYR A 73 6.78 23.47 -2.74
C TYR A 73 6.99 23.82 -4.21
N ALA A 74 6.68 22.91 -5.13
CA ALA A 74 6.75 23.19 -6.56
C ALA A 74 5.74 24.26 -6.98
N ASN A 75 4.51 24.19 -6.46
CA ASN A 75 3.48 25.19 -6.72
C ASN A 75 3.85 26.56 -6.13
N ASP A 76 4.38 26.61 -4.91
CA ASP A 76 4.88 27.86 -4.31
C ASP A 76 6.04 28.46 -5.12
N MET A 77 6.99 27.65 -5.62
CA MET A 77 8.05 28.14 -6.50
C MET A 77 7.51 28.72 -7.82
N LEU A 78 6.47 28.12 -8.40
CA LEU A 78 5.83 28.61 -9.61
C LEU A 78 4.99 29.87 -9.38
N MET A 79 4.41 30.05 -8.18
CA MET A 79 3.70 31.26 -7.77
C MET A 79 4.65 32.46 -7.63
N ILE A 80 5.92 32.22 -7.28
CA ILE A 80 6.95 33.26 -7.18
C ILE A 80 7.52 33.64 -8.56
N SER A 81 7.41 32.76 -9.57
CA SER A 81 7.89 33.00 -10.93
C SER A 81 6.87 33.59 -11.88
N SER A 82 5.70 34.06 -11.42
CA SER A 82 4.77 34.81 -12.27
C SER A 82 5.20 36.28 -12.29
N PRO A 83 5.90 36.80 -13.32
CA PRO A 83 6.07 38.23 -13.46
C PRO A 83 4.69 38.82 -13.68
N ASN A 84 4.16 39.51 -12.67
CA ASN A 84 3.02 40.40 -12.87
C ASN A 84 3.51 41.57 -13.74
N CYS A 85 3.45 41.37 -15.06
CA CYS A 85 3.76 42.36 -16.08
C CYS A 85 2.60 43.33 -16.35
N ASP A 86 1.72 43.59 -15.38
CA ASP A 86 0.53 44.46 -15.57
C ASP A 86 0.41 45.62 -14.56
N GLN A 87 1.51 46.05 -13.92
CA GLN A 87 1.46 47.16 -12.95
C GLN A 87 2.38 48.36 -13.22
N MET A 88 2.63 48.70 -14.50
CA MET A 88 3.27 49.97 -14.85
C MET A 88 2.64 50.62 -16.09
N ARG A 89 1.39 51.06 -15.95
CA ARG A 89 0.77 52.07 -16.80
C ARG A 89 -0.16 52.93 -15.95
N VAL A 90 0.41 53.93 -15.29
CA VAL A 90 -0.27 55.17 -14.89
C VAL A 90 0.70 56.31 -15.12
#